data_AF-A0A820KWU3-F1
#
_entry.id   AF-A0A820KWU3-F1
#
_cell.length_a   1.000
_cell.length_b   1.000
_cell.length_c   1.000
_cell.angle_alpha   90.00
_cell.angle_beta   90.00
_cell.angle_gamma   90.00
#
_symmetry.space_group_name_H-M   'P 1'
#
loop_
_entity.id
_entity.type
_entity.pdbx_description
1 polymer ?
#
loop_
_entity_poly.entity_id
_entity_poly.type
_entity_poly.pdbx_seq_one_letter_code
_entity_poly.pdbx_strand_id
1 'polypeptide(L)'
;DQSRIGLTDMQLICAMGPPGGGRNAVTARFLRHFNTLGINEFDDKVLTTIFTKIMEWHISTKNFNDQFKLVIPMIVQATLNIYKAALAALLPTPAKSHYLFNLRDFSRVIQGLSLSDPESCPDPAAMKRNWIHEILRVFYDRLIDDEDRKWLYEQVIKTSKEVLRENFHQLLGHLDVEKSGTVSEDNLRSLIYCDF
;
A
#
# COMPACT_ATOMS: atom_id res chain seq x y z
N ASP A 1 21.36 41.50 -21.44
CA ASP A 1 20.64 40.61 -22.36
C ASP A 1 19.14 40.68 -22.14
N GLN A 2 18.43 41.25 -23.12
CA GLN A 2 16.97 41.27 -23.22
C GLN A 2 16.53 40.72 -24.59
N SER A 3 17.16 39.63 -25.03
CA SER A 3 16.79 38.97 -26.28
C SER A 3 15.42 38.28 -26.13
N ARG A 4 14.48 38.61 -27.02
CA ARG A 4 13.15 38.00 -27.06
C ARG A 4 13.26 36.50 -27.34
N ILE A 5 12.64 35.69 -26.50
CA ILE A 5 12.46 34.25 -26.74
C ILE A 5 11.11 34.05 -27.45
N GLY A 6 11.13 33.45 -28.63
CA GLY A 6 9.94 33.03 -29.35
C GLY A 6 9.63 31.56 -29.06
N LEU A 7 8.43 31.28 -28.58
CA LEU A 7 7.94 29.91 -28.41
C LEU A 7 7.02 29.56 -29.58
N THR A 8 7.30 28.47 -30.27
CA THR A 8 6.51 27.95 -31.40
C THR A 8 6.08 26.51 -31.07
N ASP A 9 4.87 26.13 -31.49
CA ASP A 9 4.29 24.79 -31.34
C ASP A 9 4.34 24.18 -29.93
N MET A 10 3.78 24.91 -28.95
CA MET A 10 3.69 24.48 -27.56
C MET A 10 2.28 23.99 -27.20
N GLN A 11 2.19 22.82 -26.55
CA GLN A 11 0.98 22.35 -25.88
C GLN A 11 1.24 22.22 -24.37
N LEU A 12 0.40 22.84 -23.56
CA LEU A 12 0.54 22.84 -22.10
C LEU A 12 -0.49 21.91 -21.47
N ILE A 13 -0.02 21.03 -20.60
CA ILE A 13 -0.85 20.19 -19.73
C ILE A 13 -0.43 20.47 -18.29
N CYS A 14 -1.40 20.73 -17.42
CA CYS A 14 -1.16 21.07 -16.02
C CYS A 14 -2.03 20.20 -15.10
N ALA A 15 -1.57 19.97 -13.87
CA ALA A 15 -2.31 19.28 -12.83
C ALA A 15 -2.28 20.10 -11.53
N MET A 16 -3.37 20.07 -10.78
CA MET A 16 -3.49 20.72 -9.47
C MET A 16 -4.27 19.84 -8.51
N GLY A 17 -3.96 19.95 -7.21
CA GLY A 17 -4.84 19.39 -6.17
C GLY A 17 -6.06 20.28 -5.95
N PRO A 18 -7.17 19.73 -5.42
CA PRO A 18 -8.32 20.55 -5.05
C PRO A 18 -7.90 21.63 -4.03
N PRO A 19 -8.48 22.84 -4.13
CA PRO A 19 -8.20 23.92 -3.18
C PRO A 19 -8.70 23.54 -1.78
N GLY A 20 -7.95 23.95 -0.74
CA GLY A 20 -8.25 23.58 0.65
C GLY A 20 -7.08 22.84 1.33
N GLY A 21 -7.17 22.63 2.64
CA GLY A 21 -6.14 21.93 3.42
C GLY A 21 -4.73 22.54 3.31
N GLY A 22 -4.64 23.87 3.15
CA GLY A 22 -3.37 24.60 2.94
C GLY A 22 -2.96 24.78 1.48
N ARG A 23 -3.73 24.27 0.50
CA ARG A 23 -3.48 24.47 -0.93
C ARG A 23 -4.18 25.75 -1.43
N ASN A 24 -3.42 26.57 -2.15
CA ASN A 24 -3.91 27.82 -2.73
C ASN A 24 -4.80 27.57 -3.95
N ALA A 25 -5.87 28.36 -4.06
CA ALA A 25 -6.70 28.38 -5.26
C ALA A 25 -5.94 29.03 -6.43
N VAL A 26 -6.08 28.47 -7.63
CA VAL A 26 -5.54 29.05 -8.85
C VAL A 26 -6.46 30.18 -9.33
N THR A 27 -5.87 31.31 -9.74
CA THR A 27 -6.67 32.47 -10.18
C THR A 27 -7.51 32.16 -11.41
N ALA A 28 -8.74 32.69 -11.47
CA ALA A 28 -9.63 32.52 -12.62
C ALA A 28 -9.01 33.05 -13.93
N ARG A 29 -8.15 34.07 -13.85
CA ARG A 29 -7.43 34.62 -15.01
C ARG A 29 -6.49 33.59 -15.65
N PHE A 30 -5.87 32.73 -14.84
CA PHE A 30 -5.03 31.65 -15.36
C PHE A 30 -5.87 30.49 -15.87
N LEU A 31 -6.88 30.07 -15.10
CA LEU A 31 -7.74 28.94 -15.44
C LEU A 31 -8.52 29.14 -16.75
N ARG A 32 -8.85 30.37 -17.15
CA ARG A 32 -9.54 30.63 -18.43
C ARG A 32 -8.78 30.12 -19.68
N HIS A 33 -7.48 29.87 -19.56
CA HIS A 33 -6.64 29.38 -20.65
C HIS A 33 -6.64 27.84 -20.75
N PHE A 34 -7.30 27.15 -19.82
CA PHE A 34 -7.31 25.69 -19.72
C PHE A 34 -8.74 25.15 -19.59
N ASN A 35 -8.92 23.90 -20.00
CA ASN A 35 -10.10 23.12 -19.64
C ASN A 35 -9.77 22.31 -18.38
N THR A 36 -10.52 22.54 -17.30
CA THR A 36 -10.32 21.82 -16.03
C THR A 36 -11.11 20.53 -16.04
N LEU A 37 -10.43 19.40 -15.82
CA LEU A 37 -11.04 18.08 -15.64
C LEU A 37 -10.81 17.61 -14.19
N GLY A 38 -11.87 17.15 -13.54
CA GLY A 38 -11.80 16.57 -12.19
C GLY A 38 -11.53 15.07 -12.25
N ILE A 39 -10.56 14.60 -11.46
CA ILE A 39 -10.31 13.17 -11.26
C ILE A 39 -10.85 12.80 -9.88
N ASN A 40 -11.87 11.96 -9.85
CA ASN A 40 -12.45 11.44 -8.61
C ASN A 40 -11.62 10.28 -8.07
N GLU A 41 -11.86 9.93 -6.81
CA GLU A 41 -11.32 8.70 -6.24
C GLU A 41 -11.87 7.48 -6.98
N PHE A 42 -11.03 6.44 -7.09
CA PHE A 42 -11.41 5.21 -7.76
C PHE A 42 -12.31 4.36 -6.88
N ASP A 43 -13.31 3.74 -7.50
CA ASP A 43 -14.12 2.71 -6.84
C ASP A 43 -13.25 1.51 -6.45
N ASP A 44 -13.64 0.85 -5.36
CA ASP A 44 -12.97 -0.33 -4.84
C ASP A 44 -12.81 -1.43 -5.89
N LYS A 45 -13.82 -1.62 -6.76
CA LYS A 45 -13.76 -2.59 -7.87
C LYS A 45 -12.68 -2.24 -8.88
N VAL A 46 -12.50 -0.96 -9.17
CA VAL A 46 -11.49 -0.47 -10.12
C VAL A 46 -10.10 -0.67 -9.51
N LEU A 47 -9.92 -0.33 -8.23
CA LEU A 47 -8.68 -0.56 -7.51
C LEU A 47 -8.28 -2.04 -7.51
N THR A 48 -9.21 -2.93 -7.12
CA THR A 48 -8.96 -4.37 -7.14
C THR A 48 -8.57 -4.85 -8.53
N THR A 49 -9.29 -4.41 -9.57
CA THR A 49 -8.98 -4.81 -10.95
C THR A 49 -7.57 -4.37 -11.37
N ILE A 50 -7.19 -3.12 -11.12
CA ILE A 50 -5.87 -2.58 -11.48
C ILE A 50 -4.75 -3.37 -10.79
N PHE A 51 -4.82 -3.50 -9.45
CA PHE A 51 -3.74 -4.12 -8.70
C PHE A 51 -3.68 -5.64 -8.86
N THR A 52 -4.81 -6.32 -9.09
CA THR A 52 -4.81 -7.72 -9.49
C THR A 52 -4.10 -7.91 -10.82
N LYS A 53 -4.36 -7.06 -11.82
CA LYS A 53 -3.69 -7.16 -13.13
C LYS A 53 -2.19 -6.91 -13.05
N ILE A 54 -1.75 -5.97 -12.22
CA ILE A 54 -0.32 -5.70 -11.99
C ILE A 54 0.36 -6.94 -11.37
N MET A 55 -0.25 -7.53 -10.34
CA MET A 55 0.29 -8.72 -9.70
C MET A 55 0.27 -9.94 -10.62
N GLU A 56 -0.79 -10.15 -11.40
CA GLU A 56 -0.87 -11.23 -12.41
C GLU A 56 0.24 -11.10 -13.45
N TRP A 57 0.50 -9.87 -13.91
CA TRP A 57 1.59 -9.59 -14.84
C TRP A 57 2.96 -9.90 -14.22
N HIS A 58 3.20 -9.52 -12.96
CA HIS A 58 4.45 -9.84 -12.25
C HIS A 58 4.68 -11.34 -12.15
N ILE A 59 3.70 -12.08 -11.61
CA ILE A 59 3.76 -13.54 -11.43
C ILE A 59 4.01 -14.25 -12.76
N SER A 60 3.35 -13.81 -13.83
CA SER A 60 3.51 -14.39 -15.17
C SER A 60 4.87 -14.06 -15.78
N THR A 61 5.35 -12.83 -15.63
CA THR A 61 6.64 -12.38 -16.21
C THR A 61 7.83 -13.03 -15.52
N LYS A 62 7.72 -13.28 -14.21
CA LYS A 62 8.77 -13.91 -13.40
C LYS A 62 8.68 -15.43 -13.35
N ASN A 63 7.75 -16.06 -14.07
CA ASN A 63 7.54 -17.51 -14.12
C ASN A 63 7.31 -18.16 -12.73
N PHE A 64 6.53 -17.53 -11.88
CA PHE A 64 6.06 -18.15 -10.65
C PHE A 64 5.12 -19.33 -10.94
N ASN A 65 5.02 -20.27 -10.00
CA ASN A 65 4.09 -21.40 -10.10
C ASN A 65 2.62 -20.89 -10.16
N ASP A 66 1.75 -21.60 -10.87
CA ASP A 66 0.34 -21.28 -11.00
C ASP A 66 -0.41 -21.21 -9.65
N GLN A 67 0.10 -21.88 -8.61
CA GLN A 67 -0.45 -21.79 -7.25
C GLN A 67 -0.52 -20.34 -6.72
N PHE A 68 0.41 -19.46 -7.15
CA PHE A 68 0.42 -18.06 -6.74
C PHE A 68 -0.77 -17.27 -7.32
N LYS A 69 -1.32 -17.67 -8.47
CA LYS A 69 -2.48 -17.00 -9.09
C LYS A 69 -3.71 -17.03 -8.18
N LEU A 70 -3.85 -18.06 -7.35
CA LEU A 70 -4.95 -18.18 -6.39
C LEU A 70 -4.83 -17.19 -5.22
N VAL A 71 -3.61 -16.76 -4.91
CA VAL A 71 -3.33 -15.89 -3.75
C VAL A 71 -3.38 -14.40 -4.12
N ILE A 72 -3.16 -14.05 -5.39
CA ILE A 72 -3.21 -12.65 -5.85
C ILE A 72 -4.51 -11.92 -5.45
N PRO A 73 -5.72 -12.46 -5.72
CA PRO A 73 -6.95 -11.76 -5.36
C PRO A 73 -7.09 -11.58 -3.85
N MET A 74 -6.61 -12.56 -3.06
CA MET A 74 -6.65 -12.52 -1.60
C MET A 74 -5.75 -11.41 -1.07
N ILE A 75 -4.52 -11.28 -1.60
CA ILE A 75 -3.57 -10.22 -1.23
C ILE A 75 -4.13 -8.84 -1.56
N VAL A 76 -4.65 -8.65 -2.79
CA VAL A 76 -5.18 -7.35 -3.20
C VAL A 76 -6.38 -6.94 -2.35
N GLN A 77 -7.28 -7.89 -2.06
CA GLN A 77 -8.41 -7.65 -1.17
C GLN A 77 -7.97 -7.36 0.27
N ALA A 78 -6.96 -8.07 0.77
CA ALA A 78 -6.43 -7.86 2.11
C ALA A 78 -5.79 -6.46 2.23
N THR A 79 -5.00 -6.04 1.25
CA THR A 79 -4.43 -4.69 1.17
C THR A 79 -5.53 -3.62 1.12
N LEU A 80 -6.60 -3.85 0.35
CA LEU A 80 -7.74 -2.94 0.28
C LEU A 80 -8.45 -2.79 1.64
N ASN A 81 -8.67 -3.90 2.34
CA ASN A 81 -9.30 -3.88 3.66
C ASN A 81 -8.46 -3.07 4.66
N ILE A 82 -7.14 -3.33 4.73
CA ILE A 82 -6.25 -2.58 5.62
C ILE A 82 -6.19 -1.10 5.23
N TYR A 83 -6.08 -0.79 3.93
CA TYR A 83 -6.04 0.58 3.45
C TYR A 83 -7.30 1.37 3.85
N LYS A 84 -8.50 0.80 3.65
CA LYS A 84 -9.75 1.45 4.04
C LYS A 84 -9.91 1.56 5.55
N ALA A 85 -9.52 0.53 6.30
CA ALA A 85 -9.54 0.56 7.76
C ALA A 85 -8.60 1.66 8.29
N ALA A 86 -7.39 1.77 7.74
CA ALA A 86 -6.41 2.79 8.11
C ALA A 86 -6.92 4.20 7.81
N LEU A 87 -7.53 4.43 6.64
CA LEU A 87 -8.15 5.72 6.32
C LEU A 87 -9.25 6.12 7.30
N ALA A 88 -10.01 5.16 7.82
CA ALA A 88 -11.11 5.42 8.75
C ALA A 88 -10.63 5.62 10.19
N ALA A 89 -9.66 4.84 10.65
CA ALA A 89 -9.22 4.84 12.05
C ALA A 89 -8.06 5.81 12.32
N LEU A 90 -7.13 5.96 11.37
CA LEU A 90 -5.86 6.69 11.56
C LEU A 90 -5.94 8.08 10.92
N LEU A 91 -6.86 8.90 11.42
CA LEU A 91 -7.08 10.24 10.88
C LEU A 91 -5.91 11.20 11.20
N PRO A 92 -5.51 12.07 10.27
CA PRO A 92 -4.46 13.05 10.50
C PRO A 92 -4.95 14.10 11.51
N THR A 93 -4.18 14.28 12.58
CA THR A 93 -4.37 15.37 13.56
C THR A 93 -3.16 16.30 13.55
N PRO A 94 -3.21 17.51 14.14
CA PRO A 94 -2.02 18.36 14.23
C PRO A 94 -0.81 17.67 14.89
N ALA A 95 -1.05 16.79 15.87
CA ALA A 95 -0.01 15.97 16.49
C ALA A 95 0.47 14.80 15.59
N LYS A 96 -0.41 14.27 14.74
CA LYS A 96 -0.17 13.12 13.84
C LYS A 96 -0.35 13.50 12.37
N SER A 97 0.26 14.60 11.95
CA SER A 97 0.07 15.15 10.59
C SER A 97 0.62 14.25 9.48
N HIS A 98 1.52 13.32 9.82
CA HIS A 98 2.12 12.35 8.91
C HIS A 98 1.25 11.11 8.65
N TYR A 99 0.09 10.98 9.31
CA TYR A 99 -0.88 9.89 9.10
C TYR A 99 -1.72 10.07 7.82
N LEU A 100 -1.16 10.72 6.79
CA LEU A 100 -1.83 10.95 5.52
C LEU A 100 -1.65 9.74 4.60
N PHE A 101 -2.57 8.79 4.71
CA PHE A 101 -2.62 7.63 3.82
C PHE A 101 -3.32 7.96 2.51
N ASN A 102 -2.79 7.48 1.39
CA ASN A 102 -3.41 7.61 0.08
C ASN A 102 -3.10 6.42 -0.83
N LEU A 103 -3.57 6.46 -2.08
CA LEU A 103 -3.39 5.36 -3.04
C LEU A 103 -1.92 4.96 -3.29
N ARG A 104 -0.96 5.87 -3.06
CA ARG A 104 0.47 5.57 -3.14
C ARG A 104 0.87 4.49 -2.14
N ASP A 105 0.23 4.46 -0.97
CA ASP A 105 0.57 3.50 0.08
C ASP A 105 0.09 2.10 -0.27
N PHE A 106 -1.11 1.99 -0.84
CA PHE A 106 -1.57 0.76 -1.49
C PHE A 106 -0.56 0.32 -2.56
N SER A 107 -0.18 1.24 -3.46
CA SER A 107 0.78 0.93 -4.53
C SER A 107 2.14 0.50 -4.01
N ARG A 108 2.63 1.05 -2.89
CA ARG A 108 3.92 0.68 -2.28
C ARG A 108 3.91 -0.75 -1.75
N VAL A 109 2.81 -1.20 -1.15
CA VAL A 109 2.68 -2.60 -0.70
C VAL A 109 2.76 -3.55 -1.90
N ILE A 110 1.98 -3.28 -2.95
CA ILE A 110 1.98 -4.11 -4.16
C ILE A 110 3.33 -4.08 -4.88
N GLN A 111 3.97 -2.92 -4.95
CA GLN A 111 5.32 -2.79 -5.50
C GLN A 111 6.35 -3.57 -4.68
N GLY A 112 6.28 -3.51 -3.35
CA GLY A 112 7.15 -4.29 -2.46
C GLY A 112 7.02 -5.80 -2.70
N LEU A 113 5.80 -6.30 -2.90
CA LEU A 113 5.58 -7.68 -3.30
C LEU A 113 6.12 -7.99 -4.71
N SER A 114 6.04 -7.04 -5.62
CA SER A 114 6.54 -7.16 -7.00
C SER A 114 8.07 -7.09 -7.10
N LEU A 115 8.79 -6.93 -5.98
CA LEU A 115 10.25 -7.08 -5.92
C LEU A 115 10.68 -8.52 -5.63
N SER A 116 9.75 -9.42 -5.32
CA SER A 116 10.05 -10.82 -5.05
C SER A 116 10.29 -11.63 -6.34
N ASP A 117 11.23 -12.55 -6.27
CA ASP A 117 11.56 -13.53 -7.30
C ASP A 117 11.20 -14.96 -6.85
N PRO A 118 10.99 -15.93 -7.76
CA PRO A 118 10.60 -17.29 -7.40
C PRO A 118 11.60 -17.99 -6.47
N GLU A 119 12.88 -17.66 -6.57
CA GLU A 119 13.94 -18.18 -5.68
C GLU A 119 13.78 -17.65 -4.25
N SER A 120 13.45 -16.37 -4.12
CA SER A 120 13.17 -15.77 -2.82
C SER A 120 11.86 -16.30 -2.26
N CYS A 121 10.79 -16.37 -3.05
CA CYS A 121 9.45 -16.71 -2.56
C CYS A 121 9.00 -18.08 -3.12
N PRO A 122 9.39 -19.20 -2.47
CA PRO A 122 9.21 -20.55 -3.02
C PRO A 122 7.76 -21.03 -2.96
N ASP A 123 6.96 -20.51 -2.01
CA ASP A 123 5.61 -20.99 -1.75
C ASP A 123 4.60 -19.84 -1.51
N PRO A 124 3.30 -20.09 -1.66
CA PRO A 124 2.29 -19.05 -1.46
C PRO A 124 2.21 -18.51 -0.02
N ALA A 125 2.62 -19.27 0.99
CA ALA A 125 2.68 -18.80 2.37
C ALA A 125 3.83 -17.80 2.57
N ALA A 126 4.97 -18.01 1.90
CA ALA A 126 6.05 -17.03 1.80
C ALA A 126 5.55 -15.69 1.24
N MET A 127 4.74 -15.69 0.17
CA MET A 127 4.17 -14.44 -0.37
C MET A 127 3.24 -13.75 0.63
N LYS A 128 2.47 -14.52 1.41
CA LYS A 128 1.61 -13.98 2.47
C LYS A 128 2.43 -13.39 3.63
N ARG A 129 3.57 -14.00 3.99
CA ARG A 129 4.54 -13.43 4.95
C ARG A 129 5.11 -12.10 4.45
N ASN A 130 5.54 -12.06 3.19
CA ASN A 130 6.01 -10.83 2.56
C ASN A 130 4.95 -9.74 2.55
N TRP A 131 3.68 -10.10 2.36
CA TRP A 131 2.59 -9.13 2.45
C TRP A 131 2.46 -8.55 3.86
N ILE A 132 2.56 -9.37 4.91
CA ILE A 132 2.56 -8.88 6.30
C ILE A 132 3.72 -7.90 6.49
N HIS A 133 4.93 -8.27 6.07
CA HIS A 133 6.10 -7.40 6.14
C HIS A 133 5.84 -6.06 5.44
N GLU A 134 5.34 -6.07 4.21
CA GLU A 134 5.09 -4.83 3.46
C GLU A 134 3.99 -3.97 4.08
N ILE A 135 2.97 -4.56 4.69
CA ILE A 135 1.97 -3.81 5.45
C ILE A 135 2.61 -3.12 6.65
N LEU A 136 3.45 -3.82 7.41
CA LEU A 136 4.15 -3.23 8.55
C LEU A 136 5.07 -2.09 8.10
N ARG A 137 5.93 -2.35 7.10
CA ARG A 137 6.84 -1.34 6.56
C ARG A 137 6.12 -0.10 6.03
N VAL A 138 4.98 -0.27 5.36
CA VAL A 138 4.26 0.85 4.75
C VAL A 138 3.42 1.59 5.77
N PHE A 139 2.67 0.89 6.63
CA PHE A 139 1.69 1.51 7.54
C PHE A 139 2.21 1.62 8.98
N TYR A 140 2.76 0.54 9.54
CA TYR A 140 3.17 0.46 10.94
C TYR A 140 4.34 1.39 11.26
N ASP A 141 5.34 1.47 10.39
CA ASP A 141 6.52 2.34 10.60
C ASP A 141 6.18 3.83 10.71
N ARG A 142 5.00 4.24 10.24
CA ARG A 142 4.51 5.62 10.38
C ARG A 142 3.83 5.90 11.72
N LEU A 143 3.47 4.86 12.48
CA LEU A 143 2.70 5.01 13.71
C LEU A 143 3.62 5.33 14.89
N ILE A 144 3.23 6.34 15.67
CA ILE A 144 3.99 6.80 16.83
C ILE A 144 3.39 6.33 18.16
N ASP A 145 2.07 6.18 18.22
CA ASP A 145 1.37 5.79 19.44
C ASP A 145 1.23 4.27 19.51
N ASP A 146 1.44 3.71 20.70
CA ASP A 146 1.36 2.26 20.91
C ASP A 146 -0.08 1.73 20.74
N GLU A 147 -1.10 2.55 21.02
CA GLU A 147 -2.50 2.20 20.76
C GLU A 147 -2.79 2.05 19.25
N ASP A 148 -2.24 2.94 18.41
CA ASP A 148 -2.42 2.85 16.95
C ASP A 148 -1.66 1.64 16.38
N ARG A 149 -0.45 1.37 16.91
CA ARG A 149 0.37 0.22 16.54
C ARG A 149 -0.33 -1.10 16.86
N LYS A 150 -0.82 -1.22 18.09
CA LYS A 150 -1.61 -2.37 18.55
C LYS A 150 -2.88 -2.53 17.71
N TRP A 151 -3.58 -1.45 17.40
CA TRP A 151 -4.75 -1.50 16.52
C TRP A 151 -4.38 -2.06 15.15
N LEU A 152 -3.30 -1.59 14.52
CA LEU A 152 -2.88 -2.09 13.21
C LEU A 152 -2.47 -3.56 13.28
N TYR A 153 -1.75 -3.96 14.32
CA TYR A 153 -1.37 -5.35 14.57
C TYR A 153 -2.62 -6.26 14.67
N GLU A 154 -3.63 -5.87 15.44
CA GLU A 154 -4.90 -6.59 15.54
C GLU A 154 -5.65 -6.62 14.19
N GLN A 155 -5.63 -5.53 13.41
CA GLN A 155 -6.22 -5.52 12.07
C GLN A 155 -5.50 -6.47 11.10
N VAL A 156 -4.18 -6.58 11.18
CA VAL A 156 -3.40 -7.50 10.35
C VAL A 156 -3.73 -8.95 10.71
N ILE A 157 -3.81 -9.29 12.00
CA ILE A 157 -4.22 -10.64 12.44
C ILE A 157 -5.61 -10.97 11.91
N LYS A 158 -6.56 -10.06 12.09
CA LYS A 158 -7.95 -10.22 11.64
C LYS A 158 -8.00 -10.44 10.12
N THR A 159 -7.35 -9.57 9.35
CA THR A 159 -7.34 -9.65 7.88
C THR A 159 -6.64 -10.92 7.38
N SER A 160 -5.57 -11.36 8.04
CA SER A 160 -4.87 -12.61 7.73
C SER A 160 -5.80 -13.82 7.88
N LYS A 161 -6.60 -13.85 8.94
CA LYS A 161 -7.56 -14.93 9.18
C LYS A 161 -8.75 -14.89 8.21
N GLU A 162 -9.36 -13.73 8.03
CA GLU A 162 -10.61 -13.58 7.26
C GLU A 162 -10.37 -13.64 5.74
N VAL A 163 -9.34 -12.95 5.26
CA VAL A 163 -9.09 -12.78 3.81
C VAL A 163 -8.02 -13.76 3.33
N LEU A 164 -6.86 -13.81 4.01
CA LEU A 164 -5.76 -14.69 3.59
C LEU A 164 -5.99 -16.16 3.95
N ARG A 165 -6.98 -16.44 4.82
CA ARG A 165 -7.31 -17.76 5.36
C ARG A 165 -6.11 -18.45 6.02
N GLU A 166 -5.23 -17.67 6.63
CA GLU A 166 -4.05 -18.16 7.35
C GLU A 166 -4.16 -17.84 8.84
N ASN A 167 -3.55 -18.70 9.66
CA ASN A 167 -3.31 -18.38 11.05
C ASN A 167 -2.02 -17.56 11.16
N PHE A 168 -2.15 -16.29 11.55
CA PHE A 168 -1.03 -15.35 11.67
C PHE A 168 0.13 -15.89 12.52
N HIS A 169 -0.16 -16.46 13.70
CA HIS A 169 0.87 -16.95 14.62
C HIS A 169 1.56 -18.21 14.10
N GLN A 170 0.85 -19.08 13.36
CA GLN A 170 1.47 -20.24 12.72
C GLN A 170 2.33 -19.81 11.53
N LEU A 171 1.84 -18.86 10.73
CA LEU A 171 2.53 -18.36 9.55
C LEU A 171 3.87 -17.70 9.92
N LEU A 172 3.91 -16.99 11.04
CA LEU A 172 5.09 -16.30 11.57
C LEU A 172 5.76 -17.04 12.74
N GLY A 173 5.46 -18.32 12.92
CA GLY A 173 5.92 -19.08 14.09
C GLY A 173 7.44 -19.18 14.24
N HIS A 174 8.20 -18.98 13.16
CA HIS A 174 9.67 -18.93 13.21
C HIS A 174 10.20 -17.71 13.99
N LEU A 175 9.39 -16.66 14.18
CA LEU A 175 9.74 -15.47 14.96
C LEU A 175 9.41 -15.61 16.46
N ASP A 176 8.67 -16.66 16.87
CA ASP A 176 8.34 -16.93 18.27
C ASP A 176 9.54 -17.57 18.99
N VAL A 177 10.52 -16.73 19.34
CA VAL A 177 11.75 -17.14 20.05
C VAL A 177 11.43 -17.77 21.41
N GLU A 178 10.37 -17.30 22.06
CA GLU A 178 9.96 -17.74 23.40
C GLU A 178 9.15 -19.05 23.37
N LYS A 179 8.76 -19.53 22.18
CA LYS A 179 7.92 -20.73 21.97
C LYS A 179 6.60 -20.66 22.76
N SER A 180 6.06 -19.45 22.88
CA SER A 180 4.81 -19.17 23.57
C SER A 180 3.58 -19.65 22.79
N GLY A 181 3.75 -19.91 21.48
CA GLY A 181 2.67 -20.18 20.53
C GLY A 181 2.03 -18.91 19.97
N THR A 182 2.48 -17.72 20.39
CA THR A 182 1.96 -16.42 19.98
C THR A 182 3.08 -15.48 19.58
N VAL A 183 3.08 -15.05 18.33
CA VAL A 183 3.99 -14.00 17.83
C VAL A 183 3.50 -12.66 18.36
N SER A 184 4.30 -11.97 19.19
CA SER A 184 4.00 -10.64 19.73
C SER A 184 4.45 -9.51 18.80
N GLU A 185 4.05 -8.27 19.08
CA GLU A 185 4.50 -7.08 18.35
C GLU A 185 6.03 -6.92 18.37
N ASP A 186 6.69 -7.27 19.47
CA ASP A 186 8.15 -7.20 19.58
C ASP A 186 8.84 -8.26 18.73
N ASN A 187 8.24 -9.44 18.56
CA ASN A 187 8.76 -10.47 17.66
C ASN A 187 8.71 -10.03 16.20
N LEU A 188 7.72 -9.19 15.82
CA LEU A 188 7.61 -8.66 14.46
C LEU A 188 8.73 -7.69 14.09
N ARG A 189 9.46 -7.13 15.06
CA ARG A 189 10.62 -6.27 14.78
C ARG A 189 11.77 -7.04 14.13
N SER A 190 11.80 -8.35 14.28
CA SER A 190 12.77 -9.23 13.63
C SER A 190 12.36 -9.66 12.22
N LEU A 191 11.13 -9.35 11.78
CA LEU A 191 10.67 -9.71 10.45
C LEU A 191 11.41 -8.89 9.40
N ILE A 192 12.17 -9.58 8.55
CA ILE A 192 12.92 -8.96 7.44
C ILE A 192 12.22 -9.26 6.11
N TYR A 193 12.41 -8.41 5.11
CA TYR A 193 11.91 -8.65 3.76
C TYR A 193 12.47 -9.97 3.22
N CYS A 194 11.59 -10.84 2.72
CA CYS A 194 11.97 -12.18 2.26
C CYS A 194 12.64 -13.04 3.34
N ASP A 195 12.26 -12.86 4.61
CA ASP A 195 12.63 -13.76 5.70
C ASP A 195 11.79 -15.05 5.60
N PHE A 196 12.43 -16.14 5.15
CA PHE A 196 11.80 -17.41 4.82
C PHE A 196 12.52 -18.60 5.44
#